data_AF-A0A9C8ZGL8-F1
#
_entry.id   AF-A0A9C8ZGL8-F1
#
_cell.length_a   1.000
_cell.length_b   1.000
_cell.length_c   1.000
_cell.angle_alpha   90.00
_cell.angle_beta   90.00
_cell.angle_gamma   90.00
#
_symmetry.space_group_name_H-M   'P 1'
#
loop_
_entity.id
_entity.type
_entity.pdbx_description
1 polymer ?
#
loop_
_entity_poly.entity_id
_entity_poly.type
_entity_poly.pdbx_seq_one_letter_code
_entity_poly.pdbx_strand_id
1 'polypeptide(L)'
;MRLFWLGILLLAAGLAQAMGNYPEAGNCPAQRPWYAICTHSLHSLEGWNGKGCYAEREPAQREAEEHARKYHHGNMRWTGVVKSRGKSKDER
;
A
#
# COMPACT_ATOMS: atom_id res chain seq x y z
N MET A 1 36.48 -18.86 10.04
CA MET A 1 35.59 -17.78 10.53
C MET A 1 35.17 -16.83 9.39
N ARG A 2 34.59 -17.34 8.29
CA ARG A 2 34.17 -16.52 7.11
C ARG A 2 32.77 -16.86 6.58
N LEU A 3 32.04 -17.75 7.27
CA LEU A 3 30.71 -18.23 6.84
C LEU A 3 29.55 -17.56 7.58
N PHE A 4 29.82 -16.83 8.67
CA PHE A 4 28.77 -16.19 9.48
C PHE A 4 28.25 -14.87 8.91
N TRP A 5 28.97 -14.24 7.98
CA TRP A 5 28.57 -12.95 7.40
C TRP A 5 27.55 -13.07 6.25
N LEU A 6 27.41 -14.25 5.63
CA LEU A 6 26.45 -14.47 4.54
C LEU A 6 25.02 -14.75 5.03
N GLY A 7 24.83 -15.12 6.30
CA GLY A 7 23.50 -15.38 6.87
C GLY A 7 22.71 -14.11 7.21
N ILE A 8 23.40 -13.01 7.50
CA ILE A 8 22.75 -11.76 7.96
C ILE A 8 22.16 -10.95 6.78
N LEU A 9 22.69 -11.10 5.57
CA LEU A 9 22.18 -10.41 4.37
C LEU A 9 20.87 -11.01 3.83
N LEU A 10 20.60 -12.28 4.10
CA LEU A 10 19.37 -12.96 3.62
C LEU A 10 18.13 -12.64 4.47
N LEU A 11 18.29 -12.21 5.72
CA LEU A 11 17.16 -11.83 6.59
C LEU A 11 16.61 -10.43 6.29
N ALA A 12 17.37 -9.55 5.62
CA ALA A 12 16.89 -8.21 5.26
C ALA A 12 15.93 -8.22 4.05
N ALA A 13 15.96 -9.27 3.23
CA ALA A 13 15.14 -9.36 2.01
C ALA A 13 13.69 -9.81 2.26
N GLY A 14 13.37 -10.34 3.45
CA GLY A 14 12.09 -11.00 3.74
C GLY A 14 10.89 -10.06 3.95
N LEU A 15 11.09 -8.75 4.09
CA LEU A 15 10.00 -7.80 4.39
C LEU A 15 9.45 -7.06 3.17
N ALA A 16 9.91 -7.38 1.96
CA ALA A 16 9.28 -6.93 0.72
C ALA A 16 8.04 -7.77 0.38
N GLN A 17 7.22 -8.12 1.37
CA GLN A 17 5.97 -8.82 1.13
C GLN A 17 4.94 -7.82 0.59
N ALA A 18 4.70 -7.90 -0.71
CA ALA A 18 3.40 -7.75 -1.36
C ALA A 18 2.58 -6.53 -0.91
N MET A 19 3.09 -5.33 -1.12
CA MET A 19 2.18 -4.30 -1.61
C MET A 19 2.12 -4.53 -3.11
N GLY A 20 0.93 -4.76 -3.68
CA GLY A 20 0.75 -4.64 -5.13
C GLY A 20 1.32 -3.30 -5.62
N ASN A 21 1.48 -3.12 -6.93
CA ASN A 21 2.25 -2.04 -7.61
C ASN A 21 1.96 -0.55 -7.21
N TYR A 22 1.91 -0.20 -5.93
CA TYR A 22 1.49 1.07 -5.35
C TYR A 22 2.58 1.60 -4.41
N PRO A 23 3.75 2.00 -4.95
CA PRO A 23 4.84 2.55 -4.16
C PRO A 23 4.43 3.79 -3.34
N GLU A 24 3.44 4.55 -3.81
CA GLU A 24 2.91 5.76 -3.17
C GLU A 24 2.25 5.45 -1.82
N ALA A 25 1.57 4.31 -1.69
CA ALA A 25 0.99 3.85 -0.42
C ALA A 25 2.07 3.56 0.63
N GLY A 26 3.27 3.16 0.18
CA GLY A 26 4.42 2.93 1.05
C GLY A 26 5.05 4.20 1.61
N ASN A 27 4.77 5.35 1.01
CA ASN A 27 5.32 6.64 1.43
C ASN A 27 4.43 7.37 2.45
N CYS A 28 3.31 6.77 2.86
CA CYS A 28 2.40 7.41 3.79
C CYS A 28 2.96 7.44 5.23
N PRO A 29 2.94 8.61 5.89
CA PRO A 29 3.50 8.78 7.22
C PRO A 29 2.67 8.03 8.27
N ALA A 30 3.28 7.71 9.42
CA ALA A 30 2.63 6.93 10.47
C ALA A 30 1.34 7.57 11.01
N GLN A 31 1.24 8.92 11.00
CA GLN A 31 0.04 9.64 11.44
C GLN A 31 -1.11 9.55 10.42
N ARG A 32 -0.81 9.22 9.16
CA ARG A 32 -1.78 9.09 8.07
C ARG A 32 -1.50 7.79 7.31
N PRO A 33 -1.75 6.61 7.90
CA PRO A 33 -1.26 5.37 7.33
C PRO A 33 -2.14 4.81 6.19
N TRP A 34 -3.29 5.39 5.87
CA TRP A 34 -4.21 4.81 4.88
C TRP A 34 -4.07 5.47 3.51
N TYR A 35 -4.08 4.69 2.43
CA TYR A 35 -3.99 5.20 1.06
C TYR A 35 -5.06 4.54 0.17
N ALA A 36 -5.76 5.36 -0.62
CA ALA A 36 -6.82 4.91 -1.51
C ALA A 36 -6.24 4.43 -2.84
N ILE A 37 -6.67 3.27 -3.32
CA ILE A 37 -6.21 2.69 -4.58
C ILE A 37 -7.43 2.06 -5.29
N CYS A 38 -7.39 2.03 -6.62
CA CYS A 38 -8.41 1.41 -7.46
C CYS A 38 -7.75 0.71 -8.66
N THR A 39 -8.07 -0.56 -8.94
CA THR A 39 -7.42 -1.33 -10.02
C THR A 39 -8.42 -1.98 -10.96
N HIS A 40 -8.16 -1.90 -12.26
CA HIS A 40 -9.08 -2.40 -13.29
C HIS A 40 -8.47 -3.46 -14.22
N SER A 41 -7.22 -3.90 -14.03
CA SER A 41 -6.58 -4.94 -14.86
C SER A 41 -6.33 -6.25 -14.10
N LEU A 42 -6.34 -7.37 -14.84
CA LEU A 42 -6.19 -8.73 -14.29
C LEU A 42 -4.91 -8.92 -13.47
N HIS A 43 -3.87 -8.15 -13.80
CA HIS A 43 -2.56 -8.15 -13.16
C HIS A 43 -2.32 -6.95 -12.23
N SER A 44 -3.32 -6.07 -12.01
CA SER A 44 -3.16 -4.88 -11.17
C SER A 44 -1.93 -4.02 -11.57
N LEU A 45 -1.65 -3.97 -12.87
CA LEU A 45 -0.55 -3.19 -13.46
C LEU A 45 -0.99 -1.75 -13.77
N GLU A 46 -2.28 -1.56 -14.01
CA GLU A 46 -2.92 -0.25 -14.13
C GLU A 46 -3.81 -0.07 -12.90
N GLY A 47 -3.41 0.87 -12.06
CA GLY A 47 -4.16 1.27 -10.89
C GLY A 47 -4.19 2.78 -10.79
N TRP A 48 -5.35 3.29 -10.37
CA TRP A 48 -5.50 4.66 -9.94
C TRP A 48 -5.16 4.78 -8.46
N ASN A 49 -4.50 5.89 -8.12
CA ASN A 49 -4.08 6.24 -6.79
C ASN A 49 -4.88 7.46 -6.29
N GLY A 50 -5.25 7.42 -5.01
CA GLY A 50 -5.94 8.51 -4.33
C GLY A 50 -5.10 9.77 -4.14
N LYS A 51 -5.78 10.85 -3.75
CA LYS A 51 -5.16 12.19 -3.62
C LYS A 51 -4.09 12.28 -2.55
N GLY A 52 -4.07 11.35 -1.60
CA GLY A 52 -3.10 11.38 -0.52
C GLY A 52 -3.35 10.34 0.56
N CYS A 53 -2.58 10.47 1.63
CA CYS A 53 -2.66 9.59 2.78
C CYS A 53 -3.75 10.05 3.76
N TYR A 54 -4.33 9.16 4.53
CA TYR A 54 -5.42 9.44 5.46
C TYR A 54 -5.09 8.91 6.86
N ALA A 55 -5.49 9.65 7.89
CA ALA A 55 -5.39 9.20 9.30
C ALA A 55 -6.31 8.01 9.57
N GLU A 56 -7.50 8.05 8.99
CA GLU A 56 -8.55 7.05 9.15
C GLU A 56 -8.76 6.24 7.87
N ARG A 57 -9.21 4.99 8.04
CA ARG A 57 -9.49 4.07 6.92
C ARG A 57 -10.66 4.53 6.07
N GLU A 58 -11.72 5.00 6.72
CA GLU A 58 -13.00 5.34 6.10
C GLU A 58 -12.91 6.38 4.97
N PRO A 59 -12.22 7.53 5.13
CA PRO A 59 -12.12 8.52 4.06
C PRO A 59 -11.33 8.00 2.85
N ALA A 60 -10.28 7.20 3.07
CA ALA A 60 -9.53 6.57 1.98
C ALA A 60 -10.41 5.55 1.23
N GLN A 61 -11.21 4.77 1.95
CA GLN A 61 -12.11 3.77 1.35
C GLN A 61 -13.19 4.45 0.51
N ARG A 62 -13.79 5.52 1.05
CA ARG A 62 -14.80 6.31 0.34
C ARG A 62 -14.26 6.90 -0.95
N GLU A 63 -13.02 7.39 -0.96
CA GLU A 63 -12.38 7.93 -2.15
C GLU A 63 -12.19 6.86 -3.24
N ALA A 64 -11.69 5.68 -2.86
CA ALA A 64 -11.51 4.55 -3.78
C ALA A 64 -12.86 4.10 -4.39
N GLU A 65 -13.91 4.02 -3.58
CA GLU A 65 -15.27 3.66 -4.03
C GLU A 65 -15.92 4.73 -4.91
N GLU A 66 -15.66 6.00 -4.65
CA GLU A 66 -16.14 7.10 -5.50
C GLU A 66 -15.49 7.02 -6.89
N HIS A 67 -14.17 6.78 -6.94
CA HIS A 67 -13.47 6.58 -8.20
C HIS A 67 -14.02 5.37 -8.96
N ALA A 68 -14.17 4.23 -8.27
CA ALA A 68 -14.74 3.00 -8.81
C ALA A 68 -16.09 3.23 -9.50
N ARG A 69 -17.01 3.89 -8.80
CA ARG A 69 -18.34 4.20 -9.32
C ARG A 69 -18.28 5.13 -10.53
N LYS A 70 -17.42 6.13 -10.49
CA LYS A 70 -17.36 7.18 -11.52
C LYS A 70 -16.71 6.71 -12.82
N TYR A 71 -15.60 5.98 -12.72
CA TYR A 71 -14.76 5.63 -13.88
C TYR A 71 -14.91 4.19 -14.33
N HIS A 72 -15.45 3.32 -13.48
CA HIS A 72 -15.57 1.90 -13.77
C HIS A 72 -17.00 1.37 -13.58
N HIS A 73 -18.00 2.22 -13.37
CA HIS A 73 -19.39 1.82 -13.08
C HIS A 73 -19.50 0.83 -11.91
N GLY A 74 -18.55 0.88 -10.97
CA GLY A 74 -18.41 -0.08 -9.87
C GLY A 74 -17.81 -1.44 -10.27
N ASN A 75 -17.50 -1.68 -11.54
CA ASN A 75 -16.89 -2.91 -12.04
C ASN A 75 -15.36 -2.82 -12.03
N MET A 76 -14.74 -3.44 -11.03
CA MET A 76 -13.29 -3.43 -10.90
C MET A 76 -12.78 -4.59 -10.05
N ARG A 77 -11.50 -4.94 -10.23
CA ARG A 77 -10.91 -6.14 -9.63
C ARG A 77 -10.53 -5.94 -8.17
N TRP A 78 -10.07 -4.74 -7.80
CA TRP A 78 -9.76 -4.42 -6.41
C TRP A 78 -9.99 -2.94 -6.12
N THR A 79 -10.89 -2.64 -5.17
CA THR A 79 -11.19 -1.30 -4.65
C THR A 79 -10.90 -1.30 -3.15
N GLY A 80 -10.13 -0.33 -2.69
CA GLY A 80 -10.04 -0.09 -1.26
C GLY A 80 -8.77 0.60 -0.84
N VAL A 81 -8.32 0.21 0.34
CA VAL A 81 -7.31 0.94 1.10
C VAL A 81 -6.15 0.04 1.48
N VAL A 82 -4.94 0.58 1.31
CA VAL A 82 -3.72 -0.03 1.83
C VAL A 82 -3.30 0.74 3.07
N LYS A 83 -2.95 0.00 4.12
CA LYS A 83 -2.28 0.56 5.30
C LYS A 83 -0.78 0.54 5.05
N SER A 84 -0.15 1.71 5.08
CA SER A 84 1.29 1.84 5.04
C SER A 84 1.90 1.14 6.25
N ARG A 85 3.03 0.45 6.03
CA ARG A 85 3.85 -0.07 7.12
C ARG A 85 4.57 1.11 7.75
N GLY A 86 3.88 1.81 8.65
CA GLY A 86 4.53 2.74 9.54
C GLY A 86 5.58 1.98 10.33
N LYS A 87 6.87 2.23 10.07
CA LYS A 87 7.89 1.90 11.06
C LYS A 87 7.62 2.82 12.24
N SER A 88 6.94 2.31 13.26
CA SER A 88 7.01 2.88 14.60
C SER A 88 8.47 2.80 15.02
N LYS A 89 9.23 3.88 14.80
CA LYS A 89 10.50 4.13 15.49
C LYS A 89 10.16 4.90 16.75
N ASP A 90 9.50 4.22 17.68
CA ASP A 90 9.42 4.63 19.07
C ASP A 90 9.44 3.35 19.90
N GLU A 91 10.63 2.81 20.13
CA GLU A 91 10.90 2.00 21.32
C GLU A 91 12.41 2.09 21.62
N ARG A 92 12.70 3.15 22.37
CA ARG A 92 13.76 3.37 23.38
C ARG A 92 15.03 2.52 23.34
#